data_AF-A0A8J4EZN9-F1
#
_entry.id   AF-A0A8J4EZN9-F1
#
_cell.length_a   1.000
_cell.length_b   1.000
_cell.length_c   1.000
_cell.angle_alpha   90.00
_cell.angle_beta   90.00
_cell.angle_gamma   90.00
#
_symmetry.space_group_name_H-M   'P 1'
#
loop_
_entity.id
_entity.type
_entity.pdbx_description
1 polymer ?
#
loop_
_entity_poly.entity_id
_entity_poly.type
_entity_poly.pdbx_seq_one_letter_code
_entity_poly.pdbx_strand_id
1 'polypeptide(L)'
;RGRVVLTGHREGNLYALECRAASDGGQRGELVGATHAKPANEVENLWHRRYGHIGVGQFERLVRHNLVYGIDLNARKASTTDTCETCVMSKQSRGRHASTGHKSERSMELVHMDVCGPMPEES
;
A
#
# COMPACT_ATOMS: atom_id res chain seq x y z
N ARG A 1 3.15 36.60 27.86
CA ARG A 1 4.31 35.78 28.30
C ARG A 1 3.95 34.32 28.07
N GLY A 2 4.73 33.58 27.25
CA GLY A 2 4.45 32.17 26.95
C GLY A 2 4.87 31.24 28.09
N ARG A 3 4.11 30.16 28.31
CA ARG A 3 4.42 29.12 29.28
C ARG A 3 5.12 27.97 28.57
N VAL A 4 6.31 27.61 29.03
CA VAL A 4 7.04 26.44 28.53
C VAL A 4 6.30 25.18 28.99
N VAL A 5 5.90 24.33 28.03
CA VAL A 5 5.12 23.11 28.28
C VAL A 5 5.98 21.85 28.35
N LEU A 6 7.19 21.88 27.76
CA LEU A 6 8.12 20.77 27.78
C LEU A 6 9.55 21.25 27.52
N THR A 7 10.53 20.49 28.01
CA THR A 7 11.96 20.69 27.76
C THR A 7 12.57 19.39 27.24
N GLY A 8 13.56 19.50 26.36
CA GLY A 8 14.29 18.37 25.80
C GLY A 8 15.75 18.71 25.54
N HIS A 9 16.58 17.69 25.35
CA HIS A 9 18.01 17.83 25.03
C HIS A 9 18.30 17.37 23.60
N ARG A 10 19.35 17.91 22.99
CA ARG A 10 19.69 17.62 21.58
C ARG A 10 20.80 16.58 21.50
N GLU A 11 20.56 15.49 20.79
CA GLU A 11 21.57 14.48 20.44
C GLU A 11 21.76 14.44 18.93
N GLY A 12 22.93 14.91 18.47
CA GLY A 12 23.19 15.13 17.04
C GLY A 12 22.19 16.11 16.42
N ASN A 13 21.38 15.60 15.47
CA ASN A 13 20.32 16.33 14.78
C ASN A 13 18.91 16.03 15.32
N LEU A 14 18.78 15.26 16.40
CA LEU A 14 17.51 14.89 17.00
C LEU A 14 17.32 15.61 18.35
N TYR A 15 16.08 16.01 18.64
CA TYR A 15 15.72 16.54 19.96
C TYR A 15 14.99 15.45 20.75
N ALA A 16 15.59 14.99 21.84
CA ALA A 16 15.01 14.04 22.78
C ALA A 16 14.19 14.79 23.82
N LEU A 17 12.91 14.43 23.94
CA LEU A 17 11.98 15.01 24.90
C LEU A 17 11.91 14.11 26.14
N GLU A 18 12.18 14.66 27.32
CA GLU A 18 12.03 13.93 28.58
C GLU A 18 10.56 13.89 28.98
N CYS A 19 9.84 12.90 28.48
CA CYS A 19 8.44 12.68 28.83
C CYS A 19 8.36 11.76 30.06
N ARG A 20 7.95 12.29 31.21
CA ARG A 20 7.57 11.49 32.38
C ARG A 20 6.20 10.87 32.13
N ALA A 21 6.14 9.56 31.95
CA ALA A 21 4.86 8.85 32.00
C ALA A 21 4.30 8.95 33.43
N ALA A 22 3.02 9.33 33.55
CA ALA A 22 2.30 9.27 34.81
C ALA A 22 1.93 7.80 35.09
N SER A 23 2.89 7.02 35.58
CA SER A 23 2.62 5.73 36.20
C SER A 23 3.13 5.77 37.62
N ASP A 24 2.20 5.52 38.54
CA ASP A 24 2.43 5.31 39.96
C ASP A 24 3.35 4.10 40.15
N GLY A 25 4.49 4.29 40.82
CA GLY A 25 5.48 3.22 41.06
C GLY A 25 6.75 3.33 40.20
N GLY A 26 7.84 3.74 40.85
CA GLY A 26 9.10 4.11 40.20
C GLY A 26 9.88 2.96 39.58
N GLN A 27 10.19 3.11 38.29
CA GLN A 27 11.41 2.59 37.66
C GLN A 27 11.92 3.66 36.66
N ARG A 28 13.22 4.01 36.73
CA ARG A 28 13.88 4.91 35.78
C ARG A 28 14.14 4.14 34.48
N GLY A 29 13.14 4.07 33.61
CA GLY A 29 13.28 3.59 32.24
C GLY A 29 13.44 4.77 31.28
N GLU A 30 14.43 4.68 30.39
CA GLU A 30 14.58 5.57 29.25
C GLU A 30 13.39 5.41 28.31
N LEU A 31 12.48 6.39 28.32
CA LEU A 31 11.29 6.41 27.47
C LEU A 31 11.67 7.08 26.14
N VAL A 32 12.25 6.30 25.24
CA VAL A 32 12.28 6.68 23.81
C VAL A 32 10.83 6.72 23.35
N GLY A 33 10.36 7.89 22.89
CA GLY A 33 8.96 8.18 22.65
C GLY A 33 8.22 7.06 21.93
N ALA A 34 7.43 6.29 22.68
CA ALA A 34 6.51 5.32 22.12
C ALA A 34 5.37 6.10 21.47
N THR A 35 5.53 6.46 20.19
CA THR A 35 4.37 6.71 19.34
C THR A 35 3.53 5.44 19.41
N HIS A 36 2.27 5.54 19.83
CA HIS A 36 1.30 4.45 19.85
C HIS A 36 1.63 3.43 18.74
N ALA A 37 2.08 2.23 19.13
CA ALA A 37 2.39 1.18 18.18
C ALA A 37 1.10 0.88 17.43
N LYS A 38 0.98 1.44 16.22
CA LYS A 38 -0.16 1.17 15.34
C LYS A 38 -0.21 -0.33 15.11
N PRO A 39 -1.40 -0.94 15.12
CA PRO A 39 -1.52 -2.36 14.84
C PRO A 39 -0.85 -2.67 13.48
N ALA A 40 -0.22 -3.83 13.38
CA ALA A 40 0.66 -4.16 12.24
C ALA A 40 -0.04 -4.01 10.87
N ASN A 41 -1.36 -4.24 10.81
CA ASN A 41 -2.18 -4.04 9.61
C ASN A 41 -2.26 -2.56 9.16
N GLU A 42 -2.28 -1.62 10.10
CA GLU A 42 -2.30 -0.19 9.82
C GLU A 42 -0.93 0.30 9.31
N VAL A 43 0.15 -0.28 9.82
CA VAL A 43 1.52 -0.01 9.35
C VAL A 43 1.72 -0.53 7.92
N GLU A 44 1.26 -1.74 7.63
CA GLU A 44 1.30 -2.34 6.29
C GLU A 44 0.50 -1.51 5.27
N ASN A 45 -0.74 -1.15 5.60
CA ASN A 45 -1.60 -0.32 4.74
C ASN A 45 -1.01 1.08 4.50
N LEU A 46 -0.36 1.67 5.51
CA LEU A 46 0.34 2.94 5.36
C LEU A 46 1.49 2.84 4.36
N TRP A 47 2.34 1.81 4.49
CA TRP A 47 3.47 1.63 3.60
C TRP A 47 3.06 1.19 2.20
N HIS A 48 2.01 0.37 2.06
CA HIS A 48 1.37 0.05 0.78
C HIS A 48 1.06 1.33 -0.02
N ARG A 49 0.43 2.33 0.62
CA ARG A 49 0.10 3.62 -0.01
C ARG A 49 1.35 4.48 -0.28
N ARG A 50 2.29 4.56 0.67
CA ARG A 50 3.54 5.35 0.52
C ARG A 50 4.44 4.85 -0.61
N TYR A 51 4.47 3.55 -0.86
CA TYR A 51 5.21 2.93 -1.97
C TYR A 51 4.40 2.88 -3.28
N GLY A 52 3.37 3.71 -3.43
CA GLY A 52 2.61 3.82 -4.67
C GLY A 52 1.74 2.59 -4.95
N HIS A 53 1.04 2.11 -3.92
CA HIS A 53 0.15 0.94 -4.03
C HIS A 53 0.88 -0.35 -4.43
N ILE A 54 2.06 -0.57 -3.85
CA ILE A 54 2.86 -1.77 -4.05
C ILE A 54 2.06 -3.03 -3.66
N GLY A 55 2.17 -4.10 -4.45
CA GLY A 55 1.50 -5.36 -4.14
C GLY A 55 1.97 -5.95 -2.81
N VAL A 56 1.06 -6.56 -2.06
CA VAL A 56 1.32 -7.13 -0.71
C VAL A 56 2.52 -8.07 -0.73
N GLY A 57 2.55 -9.04 -1.65
CA GLY A 57 3.67 -9.98 -1.76
C GLY A 57 5.00 -9.32 -2.17
N GLN A 58 4.96 -8.19 -2.88
CA GLN A 58 6.19 -7.43 -3.18
C GLN A 58 6.68 -6.67 -1.95
N PHE A 59 5.76 -6.10 -1.18
CA PHE A 59 6.08 -5.45 0.08
C PHE A 59 6.62 -6.45 1.11
N GLU A 60 6.03 -7.64 1.23
CA GLU A 60 6.57 -8.75 2.02
C GLU A 60 8.01 -9.11 1.62
N ARG A 61 8.27 -9.16 0.31
CA ARG A 61 9.61 -9.44 -0.22
C ARG A 61 10.60 -8.35 0.19
N LEU A 62 10.21 -7.08 0.17
CA LEU A 62 11.07 -5.98 0.60
C LEU A 62 11.49 -6.12 2.07
N VAL A 63 10.53 -6.43 2.94
CA VAL A 63 10.80 -6.61 4.38
C VAL A 63 11.61 -7.88 4.63
N ARG A 64 11.20 -9.02 4.06
CA ARG A 64 11.85 -10.32 4.27
C ARG A 64 13.31 -10.36 3.80
N HIS A 65 13.64 -9.64 2.73
CA HIS A 65 14.98 -9.59 2.19
C HIS A 65 15.80 -8.40 2.69
N ASN A 66 15.33 -7.67 3.72
CA ASN A 66 16.01 -6.49 4.27
C ASN A 66 16.35 -5.43 3.20
N LEU A 67 15.47 -5.25 2.21
CA LEU A 67 15.66 -4.29 1.12
C LEU A 67 15.16 -2.88 1.46
N VAL A 68 14.61 -2.71 2.67
CA VAL A 68 14.10 -1.45 3.20
C VAL A 68 14.62 -1.26 4.63
N TYR A 69 14.89 -0.02 5.01
CA TYR A 69 15.36 0.34 6.35
C TYR A 69 14.23 0.98 7.17
N GLY A 70 14.21 0.71 8.49
CA GLY A 70 13.28 1.36 9.42
C GLY A 70 11.83 0.86 9.36
N ILE A 71 11.57 -0.27 8.69
CA ILE A 71 10.27 -0.95 8.69
C ILE A 71 10.45 -2.28 9.40
N ASP A 72 10.03 -2.33 10.67
CA ASP A 72 9.97 -3.57 11.45
C ASP A 72 8.54 -4.09 11.46
N LEU A 73 8.20 -4.86 10.44
CA LEU A 73 7.03 -5.72 10.50
C LEU A 73 7.53 -7.06 11.00
N ASN A 74 7.37 -7.30 12.30
CA ASN A 74 7.43 -8.64 12.89
C ASN A 74 6.82 -9.61 11.89
N ALA A 75 7.61 -10.56 11.39
CA ALA A 75 7.44 -11.38 10.18
C ALA A 75 6.16 -12.27 10.14
N ARG A 76 5.03 -11.73 10.55
CA ARG A 76 3.69 -12.22 10.30
C ARG A 76 3.40 -11.87 8.85
N LYS A 77 2.79 -12.83 8.14
CA LYS A 77 2.27 -12.64 6.79
C LYS A 77 1.57 -11.28 6.74
N ALA A 78 1.99 -10.45 5.79
CA ALA A 78 1.33 -9.21 5.47
C ALA A 78 -0.11 -9.59 5.10
N SER A 79 -1.00 -9.27 6.01
CA SER A 79 -2.41 -9.61 5.90
C SER A 79 -3.08 -8.29 5.65
N THR A 80 -3.18 -7.90 4.37
CA THR A 80 -4.13 -6.87 3.97
C THR A 80 -5.52 -7.39 4.28
N THR A 81 -5.94 -7.19 5.51
CA THR A 81 -7.30 -7.51 5.95
C THR A 81 -8.27 -6.52 5.30
N ASP A 82 -7.76 -5.35 4.91
CA ASP A 82 -8.51 -4.32 4.20
C ASP A 82 -8.13 -4.31 2.73
N THR A 83 -9.14 -4.43 1.88
CA THR A 83 -8.98 -4.24 0.44
C THR A 83 -8.74 -2.75 0.13
N CYS A 84 -7.72 -2.45 -0.66
CA CYS A 84 -7.49 -1.08 -1.12
C CYS A 84 -8.37 -0.77 -2.34
N GLU A 85 -9.37 0.09 -2.18
CA GLU A 85 -10.30 0.50 -3.25
C GLU A 85 -9.56 1.00 -4.50
N THR A 86 -8.56 1.88 -4.34
CA THR A 86 -7.75 2.40 -5.45
C THR A 86 -7.05 1.28 -6.22
N CYS A 87 -6.52 0.27 -5.53
CA CYS A 87 -5.89 -0.89 -6.17
C CYS A 87 -6.90 -1.72 -6.94
N VAL A 88 -8.10 -1.93 -6.39
CA VAL A 88 -9.16 -2.65 -7.08
C VAL A 88 -9.51 -1.90 -8.36
N MET A 89 -9.83 -0.61 -8.29
CA MET A 89 -10.23 0.15 -9.47
C MET A 89 -9.13 0.27 -10.55
N SER A 90 -7.86 0.34 -10.13
CA SER A 90 -6.74 0.56 -11.06
C SER A 90 -6.06 -0.72 -11.58
N LYS A 91 -6.06 -1.80 -10.80
CA LYS A 91 -5.33 -3.05 -11.10
C LYS A 91 -6.26 -4.25 -11.33
N GLN A 92 -7.58 -4.10 -11.19
CA GLN A 92 -8.51 -5.19 -11.49
C GLN A 92 -8.40 -5.59 -12.95
N SER A 93 -8.01 -6.84 -13.18
CA SER A 93 -8.10 -7.45 -14.50
C SER A 93 -9.57 -7.73 -14.83
N ARG A 94 -9.95 -7.50 -16.09
CA ARG A 94 -11.23 -8.01 -16.60
C ARG A 94 -11.27 -9.52 -16.42
N GLY A 95 -12.42 -10.03 -15.97
CA GLY A 95 -12.67 -11.47 -15.91
C GLY A 95 -12.57 -12.11 -17.30
N ARG A 96 -12.42 -13.44 -17.32
CA ARG A 96 -12.49 -14.19 -18.58
C ARG A 96 -13.89 -14.03 -19.17
N HIS A 97 -13.96 -13.70 -20.45
CA HIS A 97 -15.22 -13.73 -21.18
C HIS A 97 -15.59 -15.20 -21.42
N ALA A 98 -16.87 -15.55 -21.28
CA ALA A 98 -17.33 -16.86 -21.70
C ALA A 98 -17.04 -17.02 -23.19
N SER A 99 -16.62 -18.22 -23.61
CA SER A 99 -16.47 -18.53 -25.03
C SER A 99 -17.86 -18.62 -25.67
N THR A 100 -18.40 -17.49 -26.09
CA THR A 100 -19.61 -17.41 -26.90
C THR A 100 -19.20 -17.10 -28.34
N GLY A 101 -18.99 -18.15 -29.12
CA GLY A 101 -18.69 -18.03 -30.54
C GLY A 101 -19.54 -19.04 -31.31
N HIS A 102 -20.45 -18.54 -32.14
CA HIS A 102 -21.14 -19.38 -33.11
C HIS A 102 -20.14 -19.77 -34.20
N LYS A 103 -19.87 -21.07 -34.35
CA LYS A 103 -19.08 -21.58 -35.47
C LYS A 103 -20.05 -21.95 -36.59
N SER A 104 -19.81 -21.42 -37.78
CA SER A 104 -20.54 -21.87 -38.97
C SER A 104 -20.20 -23.33 -39.27
N GLU A 105 -21.21 -24.14 -39.52
CA GLU A 105 -21.10 -25.55 -39.93
C GLU A 105 -21.06 -25.70 -41.44
N ARG A 106 -21.53 -24.68 -42.18
CA ARG A 106 -21.57 -24.67 -43.65
C ARG A 106 -20.93 -23.41 -44.25
N SER A 107 -20.43 -23.56 -45.48
CA SER A 107 -19.85 -22.44 -46.22
C SER A 107 -20.88 -21.31 -46.41
N MET A 108 -20.46 -20.07 -46.16
CA MET A 108 -21.29 -18.85 -46.24
C MET A 108 -22.50 -18.79 -45.28
N GLU A 109 -22.54 -19.60 -44.22
CA GLU A 109 -23.62 -19.57 -43.23
C GLU A 109 -23.59 -18.30 -42.35
N LEU A 110 -22.42 -17.71 -42.13
CA LEU A 110 -22.24 -16.47 -41.38
C LEU A 110 -21.18 -15.60 -42.06
N VAL A 111 -21.55 -14.34 -42.36
CA VAL A 111 -20.65 -13.33 -42.92
C VAL A 111 -20.52 -12.18 -41.92
N HIS A 112 -19.29 -11.93 -41.47
CA HIS A 112 -18.96 -10.75 -40.67
C HIS A 112 -18.48 -9.64 -41.61
N MET A 113 -19.11 -8.48 -41.55
CA MET A 113 -18.70 -7.28 -42.29
C MET A 113 -18.50 -6.14 -41.29
N ASP A 114 -17.49 -5.33 -41.52
CA ASP A 114 -17.21 -4.13 -40.74
C ASP A 114 -16.96 -2.95 -41.68
N VAL A 115 -17.26 -1.74 -41.23
CA VAL A 115 -17.03 -0.51 -41.99
C VAL A 115 -15.70 0.07 -41.55
N CYS A 116 -14.80 0.29 -42.50
CA CYS A 116 -13.58 1.05 -42.24
C CYS A 116 -13.86 2.55 -42.33
N GLY A 117 -13.36 3.32 -41.35
CA GLY A 117 -13.61 4.76 -41.22
C GLY A 117 -12.38 5.61 -41.55
N PRO A 118 -12.61 6.93 -41.65
CA PRO A 118 -12.57 7.69 -42.90
C PRO A 118 -11.31 7.42 -43.73
N MET A 119 -11.53 7.05 -44.99
CA MET A 119 -10.44 6.87 -45.94
C MET A 119 -9.96 8.25 -46.43
N PRO A 120 -8.65 8.41 -46.67
CA PRO A 120 -8.15 9.62 -47.30
C PRO A 120 -8.84 9.84 -48.65
N GLU A 121 -9.26 11.07 -48.89
CA GLU A 121 -9.79 11.52 -50.17
C GLU A 121 -8.62 11.98 -51.05
N GLU A 122 -8.47 11.36 -52.23
CA GLU A 122 -7.53 11.84 -53.24
C GLU A 122 -8.04 13.23 -53.72
N SER A 123 -7.21 14.26 -53.55
CA SER A 123 -7.48 15.63 -54.01
C SER A 123 -7.14 15.83 -55.48
#